data_AF-A0A973AA25-F1
#
_entry.id   AF-A0A973AA25-F1
#
_cell.length_a   1.000
_cell.length_b   1.000
_cell.length_c   1.000
_cell.angle_alpha   90.00
_cell.angle_beta   90.00
_cell.angle_gamma   90.00
#
_symmetry.space_group_name_H-M   'P 1'
#
loop_
_entity.id
_entity.type
_entity.pdbx_description
1 polymer ?
#
loop_
_entity_poly.entity_id
_entity_poly.type
_entity_poly.pdbx_seq_one_letter_code
_entity_poly.pdbx_strand_id
1 'polypeptide(L)'
;MVDKTLVDFVKALRNADLKVSPAETLEAMQCMNLVGYQDRRFLKDSLSMVLAKTTDEKDAFDTCFNRFFTTDKFRQAMNDELDDDQRSDADDFDSDAEGNQPAGKGGQGGGKGGGESEASEDVTALPPTSALGKLLLQGSRAELMVQIAEAGREVEVNKIVVFTQKGLYTRKIMDAMGLKGLQDEIGDLQ
;
A
#
# COMPACT_ATOMS: atom_id res chain seq x y z
N MET A 1 1.26 -24.80 4.00
CA MET A 1 1.63 -23.77 3.00
C MET A 1 0.39 -22.99 2.55
N VAL A 2 -0.69 -23.68 2.19
CA VAL A 2 -1.99 -23.12 1.74
C VAL A 2 -2.62 -22.11 2.70
N ASP A 3 -2.61 -22.40 4.01
CA ASP A 3 -3.24 -21.51 5.01
C ASP A 3 -2.57 -20.12 5.08
N LYS A 4 -1.27 -20.03 4.78
CA LYS A 4 -0.52 -18.77 4.88
C LYS A 4 -0.90 -17.80 3.77
N THR A 5 -1.03 -18.29 2.53
CA THR A 5 -1.36 -17.46 1.36
C THR A 5 -2.73 -16.81 1.51
N LEU A 6 -3.76 -17.56 1.96
CA LEU A 6 -5.07 -16.97 2.20
C LEU A 6 -5.06 -16.00 3.38
N VAL A 7 -4.41 -16.34 4.49
CA VAL A 7 -4.34 -15.42 5.63
C VAL A 7 -3.70 -14.09 5.24
N ASP A 8 -2.64 -14.12 4.42
CA ASP A 8 -2.00 -12.91 3.91
C ASP A 8 -2.87 -12.18 2.88
N PHE A 9 -3.63 -12.90 2.04
CA PHE A 9 -4.62 -12.30 1.15
C PHE A 9 -5.76 -11.60 1.92
N VAL A 10 -6.30 -12.23 2.98
CA VAL A 10 -7.34 -11.64 3.84
C VAL A 10 -6.83 -10.39 4.56
N LYS A 11 -5.56 -10.35 4.98
CA LYS A 11 -4.94 -9.12 5.49
C LYS A 11 -4.90 -8.04 4.41
N ALA A 12 -4.54 -8.38 3.17
CA ALA A 12 -4.54 -7.43 2.06
C ALA A 12 -5.95 -6.87 1.79
N LEU A 13 -6.99 -7.72 1.84
CA LEU A 13 -8.38 -7.29 1.71
C LEU A 13 -8.79 -6.32 2.83
N ARG A 14 -8.46 -6.63 4.10
CA ARG A 14 -8.74 -5.73 5.23
C ARG A 14 -8.02 -4.39 5.13
N ASN A 15 -6.79 -4.39 4.59
CA ASN A 15 -6.05 -3.15 4.32
C ASN A 15 -6.66 -2.32 3.18
N ALA A 16 -7.38 -2.98 2.26
CA ALA A 16 -8.17 -2.33 1.21
C ALA A 16 -9.59 -1.97 1.67
N ASP A 17 -9.83 -1.92 2.99
CA ASP A 17 -11.10 -1.54 3.63
C ASP A 17 -12.26 -2.54 3.42
N LEU A 18 -12.00 -3.76 2.91
CA LEU A 18 -12.98 -4.85 2.95
C LEU A 18 -13.08 -5.42 4.37
N LYS A 19 -14.30 -5.41 4.91
CA LYS A 19 -14.60 -5.92 6.25
C LYS A 19 -14.77 -7.44 6.27
N VAL A 20 -13.68 -8.16 6.05
CA VAL A 20 -13.67 -9.62 6.14
C VAL A 20 -13.67 -10.07 7.60
N SER A 21 -14.71 -10.78 8.03
CA SER A 21 -14.84 -11.35 9.37
C SER A 21 -14.04 -12.65 9.55
N PRO A 22 -13.80 -13.10 10.80
CA PRO A 22 -13.18 -14.40 11.06
C PRO A 22 -13.99 -15.59 10.52
N ALA A 23 -15.33 -15.52 10.57
CA ALA A 23 -16.20 -16.57 10.05
C ALA A 23 -16.06 -16.71 8.53
N GLU A 24 -16.09 -15.59 7.80
CA GLU A 24 -15.86 -15.57 6.35
C GLU A 24 -14.45 -16.04 5.98
N THR A 25 -13.46 -15.80 6.86
CA THR A 25 -12.11 -16.35 6.65
C THR A 25 -12.11 -17.87 6.70
N LEU A 26 -12.84 -18.48 7.66
CA LEU A 26 -12.97 -19.94 7.74
C LEU A 26 -13.74 -20.51 6.54
N GLU A 27 -14.81 -19.84 6.12
CA GLU A 27 -15.57 -20.23 4.92
C GLU A 27 -14.70 -20.14 3.66
N ALA A 28 -13.87 -19.11 3.53
CA ALA A 28 -12.94 -18.99 2.43
C ALA A 28 -11.87 -20.09 2.43
N MET A 29 -11.39 -20.52 3.60
CA MET A 29 -10.50 -21.68 3.71
C MET A 29 -11.17 -22.96 3.19
N GLN A 30 -12.42 -23.20 3.60
CA GLN A 30 -13.20 -24.35 3.12
C GLN A 30 -13.46 -24.27 1.61
N CYS A 31 -13.82 -23.08 1.10
CA CYS A 31 -14.04 -22.82 -0.31
C CYS A 31 -12.80 -23.16 -1.14
N MET A 32 -11.62 -22.70 -0.73
CA MET A 32 -10.37 -23.04 -1.44
C MET A 32 -10.05 -24.53 -1.42
N ASN A 33 -10.34 -25.23 -0.32
CA ASN A 33 -10.13 -26.68 -0.26
C ASN A 33 -11.02 -27.46 -1.25
N LEU A 34 -12.19 -26.92 -1.59
CA LEU A 34 -13.09 -27.50 -2.59
C LEU A 34 -12.73 -27.10 -4.02
N VAL A 35 -12.37 -25.84 -4.24
CA VAL A 35 -12.14 -25.27 -5.58
C VAL A 35 -10.72 -25.52 -6.10
N GLY A 36 -9.72 -25.50 -5.20
CA GLY A 36 -8.31 -25.60 -5.56
C GLY A 36 -7.76 -24.38 -6.31
N TYR A 37 -6.53 -24.50 -6.83
CA TYR A 37 -5.78 -23.41 -7.49
C TYR A 37 -5.60 -23.58 -9.00
N GLN A 38 -6.18 -24.63 -9.57
CA GLN A 38 -6.00 -24.99 -10.99
C GLN A 38 -6.59 -23.93 -11.92
N ASP A 39 -7.78 -23.44 -11.60
CA ASP A 39 -8.47 -22.41 -12.36
C ASP A 39 -8.55 -21.12 -11.55
N ARG A 40 -7.74 -20.14 -11.95
CA ARG A 40 -7.67 -18.81 -11.33
C ARG A 40 -9.01 -18.07 -11.41
N ARG A 41 -9.75 -18.19 -12.51
CA ARG A 41 -11.04 -17.48 -12.68
C ARG A 41 -12.06 -18.08 -11.74
N PHE A 42 -12.14 -19.41 -11.72
CA PHE A 42 -13.06 -20.12 -10.84
C PHE A 42 -12.76 -19.89 -9.35
N LEU A 43 -11.47 -19.86 -8.96
CA LEU A 43 -11.05 -19.48 -7.61
C LEU A 43 -11.45 -18.05 -7.26
N LYS A 44 -11.22 -17.09 -8.17
CA LYS A 44 -11.59 -15.69 -7.97
C LYS A 44 -13.10 -15.55 -7.73
N ASP A 45 -13.90 -16.14 -8.60
CA ASP A 45 -15.36 -16.02 -8.55
C ASP A 45 -15.92 -16.65 -7.27
N SER A 46 -15.38 -17.82 -6.89
CA SER A 46 -15.79 -18.52 -5.67
C SER A 46 -15.44 -17.72 -4.41
N LEU A 47 -14.21 -17.18 -4.33
CA LEU A 47 -13.78 -16.36 -3.19
C LEU A 47 -14.49 -15.00 -3.15
N SER A 48 -14.77 -14.39 -4.30
CA SER A 48 -15.56 -13.15 -4.39
C SER A 48 -16.94 -13.35 -3.77
N MET A 49 -17.56 -14.50 -4.01
CA MET A 49 -18.89 -14.83 -3.49
C MET A 49 -18.91 -15.02 -1.96
N VAL A 50 -17.81 -15.51 -1.37
CA VAL A 50 -17.69 -15.72 0.08
C VAL A 50 -17.26 -14.43 0.80
N LEU A 51 -16.36 -13.65 0.21
CA LEU A 51 -15.68 -12.54 0.88
C LEU A 51 -16.25 -11.16 0.56
N ALA A 52 -17.11 -11.03 -0.45
CA ALA A 52 -17.70 -9.76 -0.87
C ALA A 52 -19.21 -9.90 -1.15
N LYS A 53 -20.02 -9.10 -0.44
CA LYS A 53 -21.49 -9.16 -0.48
C LYS A 53 -22.08 -8.07 -1.35
N THR A 54 -21.48 -6.88 -1.35
CA THR A 54 -21.96 -5.72 -2.13
C THR A 54 -21.19 -5.59 -3.45
N THR A 55 -21.73 -4.82 -4.40
CA THR A 55 -21.04 -4.52 -5.67
C THR A 55 -19.72 -3.81 -5.42
N ASP A 56 -19.70 -2.80 -4.55
CA ASP A 56 -18.49 -2.05 -4.21
C ASP A 56 -17.41 -2.94 -3.58
N GLU A 57 -17.82 -3.88 -2.72
CA GLU A 57 -16.90 -4.87 -2.14
C GLU A 57 -16.33 -5.81 -3.22
N LYS A 58 -17.14 -6.19 -4.22
CA LYS A 58 -16.68 -7.05 -5.32
C LYS A 58 -15.66 -6.35 -6.20
N ASP A 59 -15.85 -5.06 -6.47
CA ASP A 59 -14.89 -4.27 -7.27
C ASP A 59 -13.55 -4.10 -6.53
N ALA A 60 -13.62 -3.81 -5.22
CA ALA A 60 -12.43 -3.71 -4.38
C ALA A 60 -11.74 -5.08 -4.21
N PHE A 61 -12.51 -6.16 -4.05
CA PHE A 61 -12.02 -7.53 -4.03
C PHE A 61 -11.29 -7.89 -5.33
N ASP A 62 -11.90 -7.64 -6.49
CA ASP A 62 -11.34 -7.99 -7.79
C ASP A 62 -10.00 -7.27 -8.03
N THR A 63 -9.93 -6.00 -7.65
CA THR A 63 -8.69 -5.22 -7.70
C THR A 63 -7.60 -5.84 -6.81
N CYS A 64 -7.97 -6.19 -5.58
CA CYS A 64 -7.03 -6.81 -4.63
C CYS A 64 -6.56 -8.20 -5.09
N PHE A 65 -7.48 -9.05 -5.54
CA PHE A 65 -7.19 -10.39 -6.04
C PHE A 65 -6.22 -10.34 -7.21
N ASN A 66 -6.50 -9.45 -8.18
CA ASN A 66 -5.60 -9.28 -9.32
C ASN A 66 -4.21 -8.83 -8.90
N ARG A 67 -4.09 -7.84 -8.01
CA ARG A 67 -2.79 -7.37 -7.54
C ARG A 67 -2.02 -8.43 -6.73
N PHE A 68 -2.70 -9.12 -5.82
CA PHE A 68 -2.08 -10.10 -4.93
C PHE A 68 -1.56 -11.31 -5.71
N PHE A 69 -2.40 -11.94 -6.53
CA PHE A 69 -2.04 -13.16 -7.26
C PHE A 69 -1.21 -12.91 -8.53
N THR A 70 -1.11 -11.66 -9.01
CA THR A 70 -0.10 -11.30 -10.03
C THR A 70 1.29 -11.18 -9.39
N THR A 71 1.36 -10.66 -8.16
CA THR A 71 2.60 -10.59 -7.39
C THR A 71 3.08 -11.98 -6.97
N ASP A 72 2.18 -12.92 -6.71
CA ASP A 72 2.54 -14.32 -6.41
C ASP A 72 3.26 -14.98 -7.60
N LYS A 73 2.85 -14.74 -8.85
CA LYS A 73 3.62 -15.17 -10.03
C LYS A 73 5.04 -14.58 -10.06
N PHE A 74 5.19 -13.32 -9.65
CA PHE A 74 6.48 -12.64 -9.60
C PHE A 74 7.36 -13.16 -8.45
N ARG A 75 6.76 -13.50 -7.30
CA ARG A 75 7.45 -14.12 -6.15
C ARG A 75 7.79 -15.59 -6.41
N GLN A 76 6.94 -16.31 -7.12
CA GLN A 76 7.17 -17.69 -7.53
C GLN A 76 8.29 -17.75 -8.59
N ALA A 77 8.31 -16.83 -9.56
CA ALA A 77 9.42 -16.68 -10.51
C ALA A 77 10.75 -16.34 -9.83
N MET A 78 10.76 -15.43 -8.84
CA MET A 78 11.98 -15.13 -8.05
C MET A 78 12.40 -16.27 -7.12
N ASN A 79 11.47 -17.12 -6.66
CA ASN A 79 11.79 -18.28 -5.84
C ASN A 79 12.31 -19.46 -6.68
N ASP A 80 11.83 -19.63 -7.92
CA ASP A 80 12.35 -20.64 -8.85
C ASP A 80 13.79 -20.31 -9.31
N GLU A 81 14.19 -19.03 -9.33
CA GLU A 81 15.58 -18.60 -9.62
C GLU A 81 16.58 -18.87 -8.47
N LEU A 82 16.13 -19.33 -7.31
CA LEU A 82 17.00 -19.64 -6.15
C LEU A 82 17.23 -21.15 -5.93
N ASP A 83 16.67 -22.02 -6.77
CA ASP A 83 16.77 -23.48 -6.65
C ASP A 83 17.51 -24.17 -7.82
N ASP A 84 18.03 -23.42 -8.80
CA ASP A 84 18.74 -23.97 -9.97
C ASP A 84 20.27 -23.83 -9.90
N ASP A 85 20.89 -24.38 -8.86
CA ASP A 85 22.37 -24.50 -8.79
C ASP A 85 22.87 -25.95 -8.74
N GLN A 86 22.09 -26.93 -9.22
CA GLN A 86 22.61 -28.26 -9.54
C GLN A 86 21.86 -28.93 -10.70
N ARG A 87 22.37 -28.73 -11.92
CA ARG A 87 22.54 -29.79 -12.94
C ARG A 87 23.58 -29.35 -13.96
N SER A 88 24.80 -29.81 -13.75
CA SER A 88 25.84 -29.92 -14.77
C SER A 88 25.47 -31.01 -15.78
N ASP A 89 25.49 -30.67 -17.07
CA ASP A 89 26.20 -31.35 -18.16
C ASP A 89 25.63 -30.79 -19.48
N ALA A 90 26.38 -29.98 -20.22
CA ALA A 90 27.50 -30.33 -21.10
C ALA A 90 27.04 -30.74 -22.52
N ASP A 91 27.79 -30.22 -23.49
CA ASP A 91 27.76 -30.36 -24.95
C ASP A 91 26.71 -29.54 -25.73
N ASP A 92 27.02 -28.90 -26.86
CA ASP A 92 28.27 -28.53 -27.55
C ASP A 92 27.85 -27.66 -28.76
N PHE A 93 28.60 -26.57 -29.00
CA PHE A 93 28.89 -25.82 -30.24
C PHE A 93 27.83 -25.67 -31.37
N ASP A 94 27.65 -24.49 -31.98
CA ASP A 94 28.65 -23.90 -32.89
C ASP A 94 28.50 -22.37 -33.08
N SER A 95 29.64 -21.79 -33.46
CA SER A 95 30.01 -20.43 -33.88
C SER A 95 28.97 -19.65 -34.72
N ASP A 96 28.91 -18.32 -34.63
CA ASP A 96 29.80 -17.45 -35.40
C ASP A 96 29.90 -16.00 -34.88
N ALA A 97 30.98 -15.37 -35.31
CA ALA A 97 31.62 -14.18 -34.78
C ALA A 97 31.06 -12.81 -35.25
N GLU A 98 31.40 -11.81 -34.43
CA GLU A 98 31.68 -10.39 -34.72
C GLU A 98 30.60 -9.46 -35.32
N GLY A 99 30.35 -8.34 -34.63
CA GLY A 99 29.66 -7.20 -35.22
C GLY A 99 29.27 -6.05 -34.28
N ASN A 100 30.26 -5.28 -33.82
CA ASN A 100 30.23 -3.81 -33.73
C ASN A 100 29.14 -3.08 -32.87
N GLN A 101 29.60 -2.36 -31.83
CA GLN A 101 28.93 -1.18 -31.24
C GLN A 101 28.81 -0.03 -32.30
N PRO A 102 27.91 0.98 -32.21
CA PRO A 102 27.68 1.77 -30.98
C PRO A 102 26.29 2.44 -30.76
N ALA A 103 26.15 2.99 -29.54
CA ALA A 103 25.47 4.24 -29.15
C ALA A 103 24.06 4.57 -29.69
N GLY A 104 23.06 4.44 -28.80
CA GLY A 104 21.74 5.06 -28.92
C GLY A 104 21.42 5.94 -27.71
N LYS A 105 21.37 7.26 -27.95
CA LYS A 105 21.11 8.36 -27.01
C LYS A 105 19.62 8.75 -27.06
N GLY A 106 18.97 8.92 -25.92
CA GLY A 106 17.63 9.55 -25.79
C GLY A 106 16.78 8.87 -24.71
N GLY A 107 16.07 9.54 -23.80
CA GLY A 107 15.71 10.94 -23.73
C GLY A 107 15.38 11.37 -22.30
N GLN A 108 15.64 12.64 -22.06
CA GLN A 108 15.42 13.38 -20.83
C GLN A 108 13.98 13.90 -20.82
N GLY A 109 13.12 13.30 -19.99
CA GLY A 109 11.75 13.75 -19.76
C GLY A 109 11.71 14.77 -18.62
N GLY A 110 11.84 16.05 -18.95
CA GLY A 110 11.68 17.17 -18.02
C GLY A 110 10.20 17.39 -17.69
N GLY A 111 9.79 17.06 -16.47
CA GLY A 111 8.48 17.42 -15.90
C GLY A 111 8.62 18.59 -14.93
N LYS A 112 8.67 19.82 -15.47
CA LYS A 112 8.67 21.07 -14.70
C LYS A 112 7.22 21.49 -14.44
N GLY A 113 6.64 21.04 -13.32
CA GLY A 113 5.35 21.50 -12.82
C GLY A 113 5.54 22.68 -11.87
N GLY A 114 5.70 23.88 -12.42
CA GLY A 114 5.60 25.13 -11.67
C GLY A 114 4.14 25.42 -11.37
N GLY A 115 3.80 25.51 -10.10
CA GLY A 115 2.51 25.93 -9.58
C GLY A 115 2.75 26.83 -8.38
N GLU A 116 3.31 28.00 -8.65
CA GLU A 116 3.17 29.15 -7.77
C GLU A 116 1.70 29.56 -7.82
N SER A 117 1.04 29.55 -6.66
CA SER A 117 -0.23 30.24 -6.47
C SER A 117 -0.07 31.08 -5.22
N GLU A 118 0.39 32.31 -5.47
CA GLU A 118 -0.29 33.53 -5.08
C GLU A 118 -0.90 33.49 -3.67
N ALA A 119 -0.10 33.95 -2.71
CA ALA A 119 -0.57 34.39 -1.42
C ALA A 119 -1.54 35.57 -1.61
N SER A 120 -2.83 35.33 -1.43
CA SER A 120 -3.84 36.37 -1.29
C SER A 120 -4.06 36.71 0.19
N GLU A 121 -3.53 37.87 0.56
CA GLU A 121 -3.94 38.86 1.57
C GLU A 121 -4.76 38.46 2.82
N ASP A 122 -4.13 38.75 3.96
CA ASP A 122 -4.65 39.46 5.14
C ASP A 122 -6.01 39.01 5.72
N VAL A 123 -5.94 37.95 6.50
CA VAL A 123 -6.78 37.81 7.70
C VAL A 123 -5.95 38.34 8.86
N THR A 124 -6.52 39.20 9.70
CA THR A 124 -6.00 39.61 11.01
C THR A 124 -5.92 38.41 11.98
N ALA A 125 -5.21 37.36 11.59
CA ALA A 125 -4.98 36.15 12.34
C ALA A 125 -3.65 36.32 13.08
N LEU A 126 -3.69 36.17 14.40
CA LEU A 126 -2.48 36.04 15.20
C LEU A 126 -1.59 34.95 14.56
N PRO A 127 -0.28 35.21 14.40
CA PRO A 127 0.60 34.25 13.73
C PRO A 127 0.61 32.94 14.53
N PRO A 128 0.51 31.78 13.87
CA PRO A 128 0.45 30.52 14.56
C PRO A 128 1.74 30.30 15.35
N THR A 129 1.59 29.89 16.60
CA THR A 129 2.66 29.64 17.56
C THR A 129 2.98 28.16 17.65
N SER A 130 1.97 27.28 17.54
CA SER A 130 2.14 25.84 17.54
C SER A 130 2.84 25.34 16.28
N ALA A 131 3.63 24.27 16.42
CA ALA A 131 4.35 23.67 15.28
C ALA A 131 3.37 23.18 14.19
N LEU A 132 2.28 22.53 14.60
CA LEU A 132 1.24 22.06 13.69
C LEU A 132 0.46 23.22 13.06
N GLY A 133 0.15 24.28 13.82
CA GLY A 133 -0.51 25.47 13.28
C GLY A 133 0.31 26.16 12.19
N LYS A 134 1.61 26.32 12.41
CA LYS A 134 2.56 26.86 11.41
C LYS A 134 2.58 26.01 10.14
N LEU A 135 2.73 24.69 10.32
CA LEU A 135 2.78 23.74 9.21
C LEU A 135 1.49 23.76 8.36
N LEU A 136 0.33 23.87 9.00
CA LEU A 136 -0.96 23.93 8.32
C LEU A 136 -1.15 25.25 7.57
N LEU A 137 -0.77 26.38 8.18
CA LEU A 137 -0.91 27.70 7.56
C LEU A 137 0.07 27.92 6.40
N GLN A 138 1.26 27.30 6.46
CA GLN A 138 2.22 27.30 5.36
C GLN A 138 1.71 26.54 4.13
N GLY A 139 0.72 25.65 4.28
CA GLY A 139 0.07 24.96 3.16
C GLY A 139 0.94 23.92 2.43
N SER A 140 2.12 23.60 2.96
CA SER A 140 3.03 22.63 2.34
C SER A 140 2.53 21.20 2.55
N ARG A 141 1.76 20.70 1.58
CA ARG A 141 1.28 19.30 1.60
C ARG A 141 2.43 18.29 1.67
N ALA A 142 3.57 18.59 1.07
CA ALA A 142 4.75 17.73 1.10
C ALA A 142 5.31 17.60 2.52
N GLU A 143 5.54 18.71 3.21
CA GLU A 143 6.03 18.72 4.59
C GLU A 143 5.03 18.06 5.54
N LEU A 144 3.73 18.33 5.35
CA LEU A 144 2.67 17.68 6.13
C LEU A 144 2.70 16.16 5.98
N MET A 145 2.89 15.64 4.76
CA MET A 145 3.01 14.19 4.55
C MET A 145 4.27 13.60 5.20
N VAL A 146 5.39 14.33 5.18
CA VAL A 146 6.62 13.91 5.88
C VAL A 146 6.37 13.81 7.39
N GLN A 147 5.73 14.82 7.98
CA GLN A 147 5.41 14.85 9.41
C GLN A 147 4.40 13.76 9.81
N ILE A 148 3.37 13.52 9.00
CA ILE A 148 2.43 12.41 9.22
C ILE A 148 3.19 11.07 9.19
N ALA A 149 4.10 10.88 8.23
CA ALA A 149 4.87 9.65 8.11
C ALA A 149 5.84 9.46 9.29
N GLU A 150 6.43 10.53 9.80
CA GLU A 150 7.30 10.50 10.98
C GLU A 150 6.54 10.20 12.26
N ALA A 151 5.44 10.91 12.53
CA ALA A 151 4.55 10.62 13.65
C ALA A 151 3.98 9.19 13.58
N GLY A 152 3.64 8.70 12.39
CA GLY A 152 3.21 7.32 12.16
C GLY A 152 4.26 6.26 12.53
N ARG A 153 5.55 6.56 12.32
CA ARG A 153 6.66 5.71 12.76
C ARG A 153 6.83 5.77 14.28
N GLU A 154 6.79 6.96 14.87
CA GLU A 154 6.92 7.17 16.31
C GLU A 154 5.87 6.39 17.11
N VAL A 155 4.61 6.41 16.66
CA VAL A 155 3.51 5.72 17.35
C VAL A 155 3.38 4.25 16.93
N GLU A 156 4.28 3.74 16.09
CA GLU A 156 4.31 2.35 15.61
C GLU A 156 3.01 1.92 14.91
N VAL A 157 2.55 2.69 13.92
CA VAL A 157 1.28 2.42 13.20
C VAL A 157 1.21 1.02 12.57
N ASN A 158 2.37 0.41 12.30
CA ASN A 158 2.49 -0.97 11.82
C ASN A 158 2.06 -2.05 12.83
N LYS A 159 1.83 -1.68 14.11
CA LYS A 159 1.30 -2.58 15.15
C LYS A 159 -0.23 -2.65 15.19
N ILE A 160 -0.93 -2.01 14.26
CA ILE A 160 -2.39 -2.17 14.14
C ILE A 160 -2.70 -3.60 13.68
N VAL A 161 -3.44 -4.33 14.50
CA VAL A 161 -3.85 -5.71 14.18
C VAL A 161 -5.36 -5.79 13.93
N VAL A 162 -6.15 -4.94 14.61
CA VAL A 162 -7.62 -4.96 14.51
C VAL A 162 -8.16 -3.60 14.08
N PHE A 163 -9.23 -3.60 13.28
CA PHE A 163 -9.78 -2.38 12.68
C PHE A 163 -10.25 -1.34 13.71
N THR A 164 -10.69 -1.78 14.89
CA THR A 164 -11.12 -0.90 15.99
C THR A 164 -9.99 -0.03 16.54
N GLN A 165 -8.72 -0.42 16.31
CA GLN A 165 -7.55 0.37 16.70
C GLN A 165 -7.28 1.54 15.74
N LYS A 166 -7.84 1.57 14.52
CA LYS A 166 -7.56 2.60 13.52
C LYS A 166 -7.82 4.00 14.07
N GLY A 167 -8.96 4.23 14.71
CA GLY A 167 -9.30 5.53 15.32
C GLY A 167 -8.35 5.93 16.46
N LEU A 168 -7.95 4.97 17.30
CA LEU A 168 -6.98 5.20 18.38
C LEU A 168 -5.62 5.63 17.82
N TYR A 169 -5.12 4.94 16.81
CA TYR A 169 -3.84 5.28 16.19
C TYR A 169 -3.91 6.59 15.40
N THR A 170 -5.01 6.91 14.73
CA THR A 170 -5.21 8.24 14.13
C THR A 170 -5.08 9.34 15.19
N ARG A 171 -5.71 9.17 16.35
CA ARG A 171 -5.58 10.11 17.47
C ARG A 171 -4.13 10.23 17.95
N LYS A 172 -3.43 9.11 18.15
CA LYS A 172 -2.02 9.09 18.54
C LYS A 172 -1.11 9.82 17.54
N ILE A 173 -1.32 9.61 16.23
CA ILE A 173 -0.56 10.30 15.18
C ILE A 173 -0.77 11.80 15.31
N MET A 174 -2.03 12.25 15.44
CA MET A 174 -2.32 13.68 15.60
C MET A 174 -1.70 14.25 16.88
N ASP A 175 -1.77 13.52 18.00
CA ASP A 175 -1.17 13.95 19.26
C ASP A 175 0.37 14.07 19.13
N ALA A 176 1.04 13.11 18.47
CA ALA A 176 2.48 13.15 18.17
C ALA A 176 2.87 14.30 17.24
N MET A 177 2.01 14.64 16.27
CA MET A 177 2.18 15.83 15.42
C MET A 177 1.99 17.16 16.17
N GLY A 178 1.60 17.13 17.45
CA GLY A 178 1.41 18.33 18.26
C GLY A 178 -0.02 18.88 18.27
N LEU A 179 -1.04 18.04 18.04
CA LEU A 179 -2.45 18.45 18.06
C LEU A 179 -2.83 19.19 19.34
N LYS A 180 -2.30 18.78 20.50
CA LYS A 180 -2.59 19.45 21.78
C LYS A 180 -2.19 20.93 21.75
N GLY A 181 -0.98 21.25 21.28
CA GLY A 181 -0.52 22.64 21.22
C GLY A 181 -1.35 23.49 20.25
N LEU A 182 -1.82 22.89 19.15
CA LEU A 182 -2.76 23.54 18.24
C LEU A 182 -4.13 23.77 18.89
N GLN A 183 -4.63 22.80 19.67
CA GLN A 183 -5.90 22.92 20.37
C GLN A 183 -5.87 24.01 21.44
N ASP A 184 -4.78 24.09 22.21
CA ASP A 184 -4.57 25.14 23.22
C ASP A 184 -4.56 26.53 22.55
N GLU A 185 -3.80 26.66 21.46
CA GLU A 185 -3.75 27.90 20.66
C GLU A 185 -5.11 28.33 20.11
N ILE A 186 -5.92 27.40 19.58
CA ILE A 186 -7.27 27.71 19.09
C ILE A 186 -8.20 28.11 20.25
N GLY A 187 -8.03 27.51 21.42
CA GLY A 187 -8.81 27.83 22.62
C GLY A 187 -8.56 29.26 23.11
N ASP A 188 -7.32 29.76 22.99
CA ASP A 188 -6.95 31.12 23.39
C ASP A 188 -7.53 32.21 22.46
N LEU A 189 -8.05 31.83 21.28
CA LEU A 189 -8.62 32.74 20.28
C LEU A 189 -10.15 32.92 20.38
N GLN A 190 -10.84 32.18 21.25
CA GLN A 190 -12.30 32.20 21.42
C GLN A 190 -12.75 33.03 22.63
#